data_AF-M1ZV44-F1
#
_entry.id   AF-M1ZV44-F1
#
_cell.length_a   1.000
_cell.length_b   1.000
_cell.length_c   1.000
_cell.angle_alpha   90.00
_cell.angle_beta   90.00
_cell.angle_gamma   90.00
#
_symmetry.space_group_name_H-M   'P 1'
#
loop_
_entity.id
_entity.type
_entity.pdbx_description
1 polymer ?
#
loop_
_entity_poly.entity_id
_entity_poly.type
_entity_poly.pdbx_seq_one_letter_code
_entity_poly.pdbx_strand_id
1 'polypeptide(L)' 'FFVGMDYKLIIPSTAVMGALLVVLADLGARTLNPPFETPIGAIISLIGVPLFLNLARRQRSAM' A
#
# COMPACT_ATOMS: atom_id res chain seq x y z
N PHE A 1 -3.60 -15.92 -8.05
CA PHE A 1 -3.52 -14.67 -8.82
C PHE A 1 -4.95 -14.27 -9.16
N PHE A 2 -5.48 -13.21 -8.56
CA PHE A 2 -6.89 -12.80 -8.72
C PHE A 2 -7.17 -12.10 -10.06
N VAL A 3 -6.10 -11.71 -10.77
CA VAL A 3 -6.08 -11.11 -12.10
C VAL A 3 -4.89 -11.79 -12.79
N GLY A 4 -5.04 -12.35 -14.00
CA GLY A 4 -3.92 -12.98 -14.71
C GLY A 4 -2.77 -12.00 -15.01
N MET A 5 -1.71 -12.43 -15.70
CA MET A 5 -0.63 -11.55 -16.18
C MET A 5 -1.08 -10.55 -17.27
N ASP A 6 -2.38 -10.29 -17.39
CA ASP A 6 -2.94 -9.32 -18.31
C ASP A 6 -2.77 -7.92 -17.74
N TYR A 7 -1.75 -7.20 -18.24
CA TYR A 7 -1.44 -5.82 -17.84
C TYR A 7 -2.65 -4.88 -17.98
N LYS A 8 -3.58 -5.15 -18.92
CA LYS A 8 -4.83 -4.38 -19.11
C LYS A 8 -5.74 -4.38 -17.89
N LEU A 9 -5.73 -5.45 -17.10
CA LEU A 9 -6.53 -5.55 -15.86
C LEU A 9 -5.70 -5.22 -14.63
N ILE A 10 -4.40 -5.50 -14.65
CA ILE A 10 -3.48 -5.17 -13.56
C ILE A 10 -3.43 -3.65 -13.35
N ILE A 11 -3.20 -2.86 -14.40
CA ILE A 11 -3.05 -1.40 -14.30
C ILE A 11 -4.26 -0.71 -13.61
N PRO A 12 -5.52 -0.92 -14.05
CA PRO A 12 -6.66 -0.29 -13.37
C PRO A 12 -6.86 -0.85 -11.96
N SER A 13 -6.63 -2.15 -11.74
CA SER A 13 -6.81 -2.74 -10.41
C SER A 13 -5.79 -2.20 -9.39
N THR A 14 -4.52 -2.04 -9.78
CA THR A 14 -3.47 -1.50 -8.91
C THR A 14 -3.65 0.00 -8.69
N ALA A 15 -4.15 0.74 -9.69
CA ALA A 15 -4.50 2.15 -9.55
C ALA A 15 -5.62 2.34 -8.50
N VAL A 16 -6.70 1.55 -8.57
CA VAL A 16 -7.80 1.62 -7.60
C VAL A 16 -7.34 1.22 -6.19
N MET A 17 -6.61 0.11 -6.08
CA MET A 17 -6.11 -0.39 -4.79
C MET A 17 -5.13 0.61 -4.15
N GLY A 18 -4.24 1.20 -4.94
CA GLY A 18 -3.27 2.20 -4.49
C GLY A 18 -3.96 3.51 -4.07
N ALA A 19 -4.93 3.99 -4.86
CA ALA A 19 -5.71 5.17 -4.51
C ALA A 19 -6.46 4.98 -3.19
N LEU A 20 -7.09 3.81 -2.98
CA LEU A 20 -7.82 3.51 -1.76
C LEU A 20 -6.89 3.46 -0.54
N LEU A 21 -5.69 2.88 -0.67
CA LEU A 21 -4.68 2.87 0.39
C LEU A 21 -4.25 4.29 0.77
N VAL A 22 -3.98 5.15 -0.22
CA VAL A 22 -3.57 6.54 0.03
C VAL A 22 -4.68 7.34 0.71
N VAL A 23 -5.94 7.18 0.29
CA VAL A 23 -7.08 7.87 0.91
C VAL A 23 -7.25 7.46 2.37
N LEU A 24 -7.13 6.16 2.68
CA LEU A 24 -7.20 5.69 4.05
C LEU A 24 -6.03 6.21 4.91
N ALA A 25 -4.82 6.28 4.33
CA ALA A 25 -3.66 6.84 5.01
C ALA A 25 -3.81 8.35 5.26
N ASP A 26 -4.38 9.11 4.32
CA ASP A 26 -4.64 10.55 4.46
C ASP A 26 -5.70 10.81 5.53
N LEU A 27 -6.77 10.01 5.55
CA LEU A 27 -7.79 10.09 6.58
C LEU A 27 -7.20 9.77 7.96
N GLY A 28 -6.40 8.71 8.06
CA GLY A 28 -5.70 8.35 9.30
C GLY A 28 -4.77 9.46 9.80
N ALA A 29 -3.98 10.06 8.90
CA ALA A 29 -3.10 11.19 9.21
C ALA A 29 -3.87 12.37 9.81
N ARG A 30 -5.01 12.72 9.22
CA ARG A 30 -5.85 13.83 9.69
C ARG A 30 -6.54 13.55 11.03
N THR A 31 -6.87 12.28 11.31
CA THR A 31 -7.57 11.91 12.56
C THR A 31 -6.67 11.75 13.78
N LEU A 32 -5.38 11.44 13.59
CA LEU A 32 -4.48 11.08 14.68
C LEU A 32 -3.87 12.28 15.42
N ASN A 33 -3.84 13.49 14.85
CA ASN A 33 -3.14 14.62 15.48
C ASN A 33 -3.64 16.00 15.02
N PRO A 34 -4.52 16.67 15.77
CA PRO A 34 -4.61 18.13 15.76
C PRO A 34 -3.63 18.67 16.84
N PRO A 35 -2.51 19.39 16.55
CA PRO A 35 -2.23 20.36 15.48
C PRO A 35 -0.93 20.08 14.66
N PHE A 36 -0.41 18.85 14.68
CA PHE A 36 0.84 18.48 14.01
C PHE A 36 0.58 17.75 12.70
N GLU A 37 1.21 18.18 11.61
CA GLU A 37 1.18 17.50 10.32
C GLU A 37 1.93 16.16 10.41
N THR A 38 1.22 15.07 10.75
CA THR A 38 1.83 13.75 10.69
C THR A 38 2.17 13.43 9.24
N PRO A 39 3.42 13.04 8.93
CA PRO A 39 3.83 12.76 7.57
C PRO A 39 3.07 11.53 7.07
N ILE A 40 2.20 11.71 6.08
CA ILE A 40 1.40 10.64 5.48
C ILE A 40 2.29 9.48 4.99
N GLY A 41 3.52 9.79 4.56
CA GLY A 41 4.52 8.81 4.18
C GLY A 41 4.90 7.83 5.29
N ALA A 42 4.89 8.25 6.57
CA ALA A 42 5.17 7.37 7.70
C ALA A 42 4.04 6.34 7.91
N ILE A 43 2.79 6.77 7.75
CA ILE A 43 1.60 5.89 7.86
C ILE A 43 1.57 4.90 6.70
N ILE A 44 1.84 5.37 5.47
CA ILE A 44 1.94 4.50 4.30
C ILE A 44 3.08 3.48 4.48
N SER A 45 4.23 3.92 5.00
CA SER A 45 5.39 3.05 5.21
C SER A 45 5.14 1.96 6.25
N LEU A 46 4.36 2.24 7.30
CA LEU A 46 3.94 1.22 8.28
C LEU A 46 3.19 0.06 7.64
N ILE A 47 2.47 0.28 6.54
CA ILE A 47 1.76 -0.77 5.79
C ILE A 47 2.64 -1.33 4.68
N GLY A 48 3.35 -0.48 3.94
CA GLY A 48 4.18 -0.87 2.80
C GLY A 48 5.38 -1.74 3.18
N VAL A 49 6.09 -1.40 4.26
CA VAL A 49 7.27 -2.14 4.73
C VAL A 49 6.95 -3.60 5.08
N PRO A 50 5.96 -3.93 5.94
CA PRO A 50 5.66 -5.32 6.26
C PRO A 50 5.12 -6.10 5.06
N LEU A 51 4.32 -5.47 4.17
CA LEU A 51 3.88 -6.11 2.93
C LEU A 51 5.07 -6.43 2.01
N PHE A 52 5.98 -5.47 1.82
CA PHE A 52 7.17 -5.65 1.01
C PHE A 52 8.09 -6.74 1.57
N LEU A 53 8.31 -6.75 2.89
CA LEU A 53 9.09 -7.79 3.56
C LEU A 53 8.45 -9.17 3.42
N ASN A 54 7.12 -9.27 3.51
CA ASN A 54 6.40 -10.53 3.28
C ASN A 54 6.58 -11.00 1.82
N LEU A 55 6.39 -10.10 0.84
CA LEU A 55 6.61 -10.40 -0.57
C LEU A 55 8.06 -10.86 -0.85
N ALA A 56 9.06 -10.16 -0.30
CA ALA A 56 10.47 -10.51 -0.46
C ALA A 56 10.80 -11.88 0.16
N ARG A 57 10.22 -12.21 1.33
CA ARG A 57 10.36 -13.54 1.95
C ARG A 57 9.73 -14.64 1.10
N ARG A 58 8.55 -14.39 0.53
CA ARG A 58 7.86 -15.37 -0.33
C ARG A 58 8.60 -15.63 -1.64
N GLN A 59 9.17 -14.58 -2.26
CA GLN A 59 10.05 -14.77 -3.43
C GLN A 59 11.29 -15.58 -3.10
N ARG A 60 11.92 -15.32 -1.94
CA ARG A 60 13.10 -16.08 -1.50
C ARG A 60 12.81 -17.56 -1.25
N SER A 61 11.59 -17.90 -0.85
CA SER A 61 11.17 -19.29 -0.62
C SER A 61 10.73 -20.03 -1.89
N ALA A 62 10.54 -19.30 -2.99
CA ALA A 62 10.18 -19.84 -4.30
C ALA A 62 11.39 -20.00 -5.24
N MET A 63 12.59 -19.69 -4.74
CA MET A 63 13.89 -19.88 -5.39
C MET A 63 14.63 -21.03 -4.72
#